data_AF-A0A9Q0VUB9-F1
#
_entry.id   AF-A0A9Q0VUB9-F1
#
_cell.length_a   1.000
_cell.length_b   1.000
_cell.length_c   1.000
_cell.angle_alpha   90.00
_cell.angle_beta   90.00
_cell.angle_gamma   90.00
#
_symmetry.space_group_name_H-M   'P 1'
#
loop_
_entity.id
_entity.type
_entity.pdbx_description
1 polymer ?
#
loop_
_entity_poly.entity_id
_entity_poly.type
_entity_poly.pdbx_seq_one_letter_code
_entity_poly.pdbx_strand_id
1 'polypeptide(L)'
;MRTPQADRDATGTRRSQQQNECQFDRIKALEPARRIKSEAGVTEIWDENDQQFQCAGVVIMRHTIKQQGLLLPSYSNTPKFIYVDQGRGFHGAAIPGCPETFQSSGQNSRDRRESSEDQHQKDQQQKVRQVREGDVVALPAGVADWFYNNGDSPLVLVQLLDTSNAANQLDQDFRKFFLAGNPQQELQSQRSSNQRGQHEGESRRGQQERYRNLFGGFDERLLAEAFNVDTKLVRRMRNENDNRGIIVQVQHELQVVSPQESREEEEREREHQRRQGGGSNGLEESFCTARLKHNINNPEDADVFNPQAGRLTTVNSLNLPILRHIQLSAQRGVLYPVSFSIQHSSKTSIPRLPYTLLMQFC
;
A
#
# COMPACT_ATOMS: atom_id res chain seq x y z
N MET A 1 -25.00 -19.45 47.20
CA MET A 1 -25.33 -18.39 46.23
C MET A 1 -24.47 -17.17 46.52
N ARG A 2 -23.36 -16.98 45.78
CA ARG A 2 -22.59 -15.74 45.73
C ARG A 2 -22.64 -15.26 44.29
N THR A 3 -23.13 -14.04 44.10
CA THR A 3 -23.25 -13.35 42.82
C THR A 3 -21.86 -13.01 42.24
N PRO A 4 -21.65 -13.10 40.92
CA PRO A 4 -20.43 -12.63 40.28
C PRO A 4 -20.54 -11.13 40.00
N GLN A 5 -19.89 -10.33 40.83
CA GLN A 5 -19.85 -8.87 40.70
C GLN A 5 -18.54 -8.36 40.07
N ALA A 6 -17.62 -9.26 39.69
CA ALA A 6 -16.29 -8.92 39.19
C ALA A 6 -16.19 -8.74 37.65
N ASP A 7 -17.19 -9.16 36.87
CA ASP A 7 -17.14 -9.06 35.38
C ASP A 7 -17.68 -7.73 34.82
N ARG A 8 -18.28 -6.87 35.65
CA ARG A 8 -18.82 -5.57 35.20
C ARG A 8 -17.79 -4.44 35.20
N ASP A 9 -16.73 -4.55 36.00
CA ASP A 9 -15.74 -3.48 36.11
C ASP A 9 -14.67 -3.53 35.01
N ALA A 10 -14.31 -4.71 34.49
CA ALA A 10 -13.33 -4.83 33.40
C ALA A 10 -13.88 -4.34 32.03
N THR A 11 -15.20 -4.36 31.84
CA THR A 11 -15.87 -3.87 30.63
C THR A 11 -16.15 -2.36 30.65
N GLY A 12 -16.26 -1.76 31.85
CA GLY A 12 -16.42 -0.32 32.03
C GLY A 12 -15.15 0.48 31.70
N THR A 13 -13.97 0.00 32.12
CA THR A 13 -12.70 0.73 31.97
C THR A 13 -12.22 0.80 30.52
N ARG A 14 -12.41 -0.27 29.72
CA ARG A 14 -12.11 -0.25 28.26
C ARG A 14 -13.03 0.68 27.47
N ARG A 15 -14.30 0.78 27.85
CA ARG A 15 -15.26 1.72 27.22
C ARG A 15 -14.95 3.19 27.56
N SER A 16 -14.48 3.46 28.78
CA SER A 16 -14.08 4.80 29.21
C SER A 16 -12.79 5.28 28.52
N GLN A 17 -11.81 4.40 28.28
CA GLN A 17 -10.59 4.75 27.54
C GLN A 17 -10.89 5.13 26.08
N GLN A 18 -11.79 4.40 25.39
CA GLN A 18 -12.23 4.75 24.03
C GLN A 18 -12.97 6.08 23.93
N GLN A 19 -13.64 6.55 24.99
CA GLN A 19 -14.41 7.80 24.97
C GLN A 19 -13.53 9.07 24.92
N ASN A 20 -12.25 8.97 25.29
CA ASN A 20 -11.33 10.10 25.33
C ASN A 20 -10.21 10.03 24.26
N GLU A 21 -10.19 9.00 23.41
CA GLU A 21 -9.13 8.80 22.40
C GLU A 21 -8.95 10.02 21.48
N CYS A 22 -10.03 10.73 21.16
CA CYS A 22 -10.04 11.91 20.28
C CYS A 22 -10.15 13.27 21.01
N GLN A 23 -9.92 13.32 22.32
CA GLN A 23 -9.89 14.59 23.06
C GLN A 23 -8.46 15.11 23.13
N PHE A 24 -8.21 16.27 22.52
CA PHE A 24 -6.86 16.83 22.38
C PHE A 24 -6.76 18.21 23.03
N ASP A 25 -5.70 18.41 23.81
CA ASP A 25 -5.27 19.75 24.21
C ASP A 25 -4.45 20.43 23.10
N ARG A 26 -3.67 19.64 22.34
CA ARG A 26 -2.81 20.12 21.25
C ARG A 26 -2.58 19.05 20.19
N ILE A 27 -2.59 19.48 18.92
CA ILE A 27 -2.23 18.68 17.74
C ILE A 27 -0.87 19.17 17.23
N LYS A 28 0.01 18.27 16.77
CA LYS A 28 1.37 18.59 16.33
C LYS A 28 1.73 17.86 15.05
N ALA A 29 2.55 18.50 14.21
CA ALA A 29 3.21 17.80 13.12
C ALA A 29 4.17 16.74 13.70
N LEU A 30 4.20 15.57 13.07
CA LEU A 30 4.95 14.41 13.54
C LEU A 30 5.97 13.98 12.49
N GLU A 31 7.15 13.60 12.95
CA GLU A 31 8.16 12.92 12.15
C GLU A 31 8.05 11.39 12.33
N PRO A 32 8.60 10.59 11.40
CA PRO A 32 8.64 9.14 11.55
C PRO A 32 9.39 8.72 12.82
N ALA A 33 8.85 7.75 13.54
CA ALA A 33 9.44 7.23 14.78
C ALA A 33 10.41 6.06 14.54
N ARG A 34 10.20 5.30 13.46
CA ARG A 34 11.01 4.12 13.11
C ARG A 34 11.55 4.26 11.71
N ARG A 35 12.79 3.78 11.51
CA ARG A 35 13.47 3.77 10.21
C ARG A 35 14.15 2.42 9.97
N ILE A 36 13.63 1.66 9.02
CA ILE A 36 14.07 0.31 8.66
C ILE A 36 14.82 0.37 7.32
N LYS A 37 16.11 0.01 7.32
CA LYS A 37 16.92 -0.04 6.10
C LYS A 37 16.71 -1.35 5.35
N SER A 38 16.63 -1.29 4.03
CA SER A 38 16.73 -2.44 3.13
C SER A 38 17.88 -2.22 2.14
N GLU A 39 18.23 -3.23 1.37
CA GLU A 39 19.31 -3.21 0.38
C GLU A 39 19.18 -2.00 -0.58
N ALA A 40 18.01 -1.86 -1.20
CA ALA A 40 17.73 -0.83 -2.20
C ALA A 40 16.76 0.25 -1.73
N GLY A 41 16.65 0.49 -0.42
CA GLY A 41 15.73 1.51 0.08
C GLY A 41 15.60 1.63 1.58
N VAL A 42 14.68 2.46 2.01
CA VAL A 42 14.36 2.70 3.42
C VAL A 42 12.85 2.75 3.59
N THR A 43 12.37 2.18 4.70
CA THR A 43 10.99 2.32 5.16
C THR A 43 10.97 3.09 6.47
N GLU A 44 10.16 4.13 6.54
CA GLU A 44 9.94 4.96 7.72
C GLU A 44 8.50 4.80 8.18
N ILE A 45 8.28 4.68 9.48
CA ILE A 45 6.96 4.44 10.07
C ILE A 45 6.74 5.45 11.19
N TRP A 46 5.59 6.11 11.17
CA TRP A 46 5.17 7.00 12.25
C TRP A 46 4.69 6.20 13.45
N ASP A 47 4.82 6.73 14.66
CA ASP A 47 4.40 6.02 15.88
C ASP A 47 2.87 5.85 15.90
N GLU A 48 2.41 4.63 15.62
CA GLU A 48 1.00 4.27 15.62
C GLU A 48 0.32 4.37 17.00
N ASN A 49 1.10 4.58 18.07
CA ASN A 49 0.61 4.84 19.42
C ASN A 49 0.43 6.32 19.75
N ASP A 50 0.86 7.25 18.87
CA ASP A 50 0.54 8.68 19.06
C ASP A 50 -0.98 8.85 19.05
N GLN A 51 -1.50 9.62 20.01
CA GLN A 51 -2.93 9.82 20.20
C GLN A 51 -3.62 10.32 18.91
N GLN A 52 -2.94 11.12 18.09
CA GLN A 52 -3.48 11.62 16.82
C GLN A 52 -3.75 10.48 15.83
N PHE A 53 -2.86 9.47 15.77
CA PHE A 53 -3.01 8.30 14.90
C PHE A 53 -3.95 7.24 15.50
N GLN A 54 -4.04 7.13 16.82
CA GLN A 54 -5.02 6.26 17.49
C GLN A 54 -6.45 6.78 17.29
N CYS A 55 -6.68 8.07 17.56
CA CYS A 55 -7.97 8.72 17.29
C CYS A 55 -8.35 8.64 15.81
N ALA A 56 -7.40 8.92 14.92
CA ALA A 56 -7.63 8.76 13.51
C ALA A 56 -7.91 7.28 13.19
N GLY A 57 -7.22 6.33 13.82
CA GLY A 57 -7.37 4.91 13.46
C GLY A 57 -6.58 4.55 12.20
N VAL A 58 -5.46 5.24 11.96
CA VAL A 58 -4.60 5.01 10.79
C VAL A 58 -3.15 4.76 11.21
N VAL A 59 -2.38 4.19 10.28
CA VAL A 59 -0.92 4.14 10.36
C VAL A 59 -0.33 4.71 9.08
N ILE A 60 0.71 5.54 9.23
CA ILE A 60 1.42 6.16 8.11
C ILE A 60 2.80 5.54 8.01
N MET A 61 3.21 5.26 6.78
CA MET A 61 4.58 4.85 6.47
C MET A 61 5.05 5.43 5.15
N ARG A 62 6.36 5.63 5.03
CA ARG A 62 7.02 6.15 3.83
C ARG A 62 8.05 5.15 3.36
N HIS A 63 8.00 4.81 2.08
CA HIS A 63 9.01 4.02 1.41
C HIS A 63 9.83 4.92 0.48
N THR A 64 11.15 4.87 0.60
CA THR A 64 12.08 5.48 -0.36
C THR A 64 12.82 4.35 -1.06
N ILE A 65 12.53 4.17 -2.35
CA ILE A 65 13.04 3.07 -3.18
C ILE A 65 14.07 3.64 -4.14
N LYS A 66 15.32 3.17 -4.06
CA LYS A 66 16.41 3.58 -4.97
C LYS A 66 16.13 3.08 -6.39
N GLN A 67 16.87 3.62 -7.37
CA GLN A 67 16.81 3.15 -8.75
C GLN A 67 17.01 1.63 -8.82
N GLN A 68 16.17 0.96 -9.62
CA GLN A 68 16.13 -0.51 -9.76
C GLN A 68 15.85 -1.24 -8.44
N GLY A 69 15.29 -0.54 -7.44
CA GLY A 69 14.80 -1.15 -6.21
C GLY A 69 13.40 -1.76 -6.42
N LEU A 70 13.19 -2.96 -5.90
CA LEU A 70 11.91 -3.66 -5.87
C LEU A 70 11.40 -3.76 -4.43
N LEU A 71 10.31 -3.07 -4.11
CA LEU A 71 9.52 -3.30 -2.91
C LEU A 71 8.78 -4.63 -3.07
N LEU A 72 9.15 -5.60 -2.24
CA LEU A 72 8.69 -6.98 -2.35
C LEU A 72 7.17 -7.12 -2.19
N PRO A 73 6.55 -8.11 -2.88
CA PRO A 73 5.12 -8.32 -2.82
C PRO A 73 4.61 -8.58 -1.39
N SER A 74 3.59 -7.84 -0.97
CA SER A 74 2.92 -8.05 0.32
C SER A 74 1.45 -7.63 0.29
N TYR A 75 0.65 -8.21 1.16
CA TYR A 75 -0.72 -7.75 1.43
C TYR A 75 -0.87 -7.28 2.88
N SER A 76 -1.93 -6.53 3.16
CA SER A 76 -2.25 -6.00 4.50
C SER A 76 -3.64 -6.45 4.94
N ASN A 77 -3.87 -6.54 6.25
CA ASN A 77 -5.22 -6.69 6.81
C ASN A 77 -6.08 -5.41 6.70
N THR A 78 -5.48 -4.29 6.32
CA THR A 78 -6.16 -3.00 6.17
C THR A 78 -6.17 -2.55 4.71
N PRO A 79 -7.16 -1.76 4.27
CA PRO A 79 -7.05 -1.03 3.03
C PRO A 79 -5.83 -0.10 3.04
N LYS A 80 -5.26 0.10 1.85
CA LYS A 80 -4.07 0.91 1.62
C LYS A 80 -4.43 2.09 0.71
N PHE A 81 -3.93 3.25 1.07
CA PHE A 81 -3.96 4.44 0.23
C PHE A 81 -2.54 4.97 0.10
N ILE A 82 -2.03 5.04 -1.12
CA ILE A 82 -0.61 5.29 -1.40
C ILE A 82 -0.51 6.51 -2.30
N TYR A 83 0.16 7.55 -1.83
CA TYR A 83 0.48 8.73 -2.61
C TYR A 83 1.94 8.64 -3.10
N VAL A 84 2.13 8.78 -4.40
CA VAL A 84 3.47 8.86 -5.02
C VAL A 84 3.96 10.29 -4.88
N ASP A 85 4.84 10.50 -3.91
CA ASP A 85 5.36 11.82 -3.57
C ASP A 85 6.45 12.28 -4.54
N GLN A 86 7.29 11.36 -5.00
CA GLN A 86 8.37 11.65 -5.93
C GLN A 86 8.68 10.43 -6.81
N GLY A 87 9.11 10.70 -8.04
CA GLY A 87 9.68 9.69 -8.93
C GLY A 87 8.63 8.99 -9.79
N ARG A 88 9.05 7.90 -10.45
CA ARG A 88 8.19 7.03 -11.27
C ARG A 88 8.58 5.57 -11.09
N GLY A 89 7.65 4.68 -11.40
CA GLY A 89 7.84 3.26 -11.19
C GLY A 89 6.78 2.41 -11.88
N PHE A 90 6.91 1.11 -11.70
CA PHE A 90 5.85 0.14 -11.95
C PHE A 90 5.17 -0.24 -10.64
N HIS A 91 3.85 -0.42 -10.71
CA HIS A 91 3.01 -0.96 -9.65
C HIS A 91 2.25 -2.17 -10.17
N GLY A 92 2.40 -3.30 -9.49
CA GLY A 92 1.60 -4.49 -9.72
C GLY A 92 0.70 -4.77 -8.52
N ALA A 93 -0.54 -5.15 -8.80
CA ALA A 93 -1.50 -5.62 -7.79
C ALA A 93 -2.12 -6.93 -8.26
N ALA A 94 -1.99 -7.97 -7.45
CA ALA A 94 -2.54 -9.28 -7.73
C ALA A 94 -3.96 -9.36 -7.15
N ILE A 95 -4.96 -9.28 -8.03
CA ILE A 95 -6.37 -9.36 -7.67
C ILE A 95 -6.80 -10.83 -7.77
N PRO A 96 -7.14 -11.50 -6.65
CA PRO A 96 -7.49 -12.91 -6.68
C PRO A 96 -8.70 -13.18 -7.60
N GLY A 97 -8.61 -14.25 -8.40
CA GLY A 97 -9.65 -14.65 -9.34
C GLY A 97 -9.63 -13.91 -10.68
N CYS A 98 -8.73 -12.96 -10.87
CA CYS A 98 -8.58 -12.24 -12.13
C CYS A 98 -7.53 -12.90 -13.04
N PRO A 99 -7.79 -12.99 -14.36
CA PRO A 99 -6.87 -13.62 -15.30
C PRO A 99 -5.65 -12.75 -15.61
N GLU A 100 -4.59 -13.39 -16.05
CA GLU A 100 -3.39 -12.77 -16.60
C GLU A 100 -3.66 -12.20 -18.00
N THR A 101 -3.89 -10.88 -18.05
CA THR A 101 -4.27 -10.17 -19.28
C THR A 101 -3.09 -9.58 -20.06
N PHE A 102 -1.90 -9.51 -19.45
CA PHE A 102 -0.70 -8.99 -20.09
C PHE A 102 0.20 -10.16 -20.46
N GLN A 103 0.48 -10.32 -21.76
CA GLN A 103 1.16 -11.50 -22.29
C GLN A 103 2.25 -11.09 -23.27
N SER A 104 3.44 -11.67 -23.17
CA SER A 104 4.47 -11.53 -24.21
C SER A 104 4.21 -12.52 -25.34
N SER A 105 3.90 -12.02 -26.53
CA SER A 105 3.93 -12.84 -27.74
C SER A 105 5.38 -12.99 -28.17
N GLY A 106 5.91 -14.23 -28.09
CA GLY A 106 7.19 -14.55 -28.71
C GLY A 106 7.15 -14.12 -30.18
N GLN A 107 8.06 -13.23 -30.58
CA GLN A 107 8.06 -12.62 -31.90
C GLN A 107 8.03 -13.69 -33.00
N ASN A 108 6.92 -13.76 -33.75
CA ASN A 108 6.90 -14.33 -35.08
C ASN A 108 7.49 -13.31 -36.07
N SER A 109 8.78 -13.00 -35.90
CA SER A 109 9.59 -12.28 -36.89
C SER A 109 10.20 -13.34 -37.80
N ARG A 110 9.73 -13.43 -39.04
CA ARG A 110 10.22 -14.39 -40.06
C ARG A 110 11.63 -14.09 -40.58
N ASP A 111 12.48 -13.39 -39.85
CA ASP A 111 13.83 -13.06 -40.31
C ASP A 111 14.89 -13.10 -39.20
N ARG A 112 16.01 -13.76 -39.55
CA ARG A 112 17.34 -13.85 -38.90
C ARG A 112 17.65 -15.01 -37.94
N ARG A 113 18.22 -16.04 -38.57
CA ARG A 113 19.55 -16.65 -38.32
C ARG A 113 20.31 -16.17 -37.06
N GLU A 114 20.71 -17.18 -36.27
CA GLU A 114 21.90 -17.26 -35.41
C GLU A 114 22.08 -16.20 -34.31
N SER A 115 21.55 -16.49 -33.12
CA SER A 115 22.40 -16.69 -31.93
C SER A 115 21.60 -17.43 -30.84
N SER A 116 22.23 -18.45 -30.30
CA SER A 116 21.75 -19.26 -29.19
C SER A 116 21.91 -18.47 -27.89
N GLU A 117 20.83 -18.31 -27.11
CA GLU A 117 20.76 -18.21 -25.62
C GLU A 117 19.65 -17.29 -25.07
N ASP A 118 18.95 -16.47 -25.87
CA ASP A 118 17.80 -15.68 -25.39
C ASP A 118 16.47 -16.34 -25.76
N GLN A 119 16.08 -17.37 -25.01
CA GLN A 119 14.66 -17.76 -24.94
C GLN A 119 13.92 -16.64 -24.19
N HIS A 120 13.43 -15.62 -24.90
CA HIS A 120 12.44 -14.71 -24.34
C HIS A 120 11.24 -15.55 -23.83
N GLN A 121 11.21 -15.75 -22.51
CA GLN A 121 10.19 -16.53 -21.83
C GLN A 121 8.84 -15.88 -22.13
N LYS A 122 7.91 -16.68 -22.67
CA LYS A 122 6.51 -16.30 -22.73
C LYS A 122 6.04 -16.12 -21.30
N ASP A 123 5.70 -14.90 -20.93
CA ASP A 123 5.25 -14.53 -19.61
C ASP A 123 3.81 -14.02 -19.70
N GLN A 124 3.04 -14.36 -18.67
CA GLN A 124 1.66 -13.92 -18.51
C GLN A 124 1.49 -13.41 -17.10
N GLN A 125 1.01 -12.18 -16.99
CA GLN A 125 0.80 -11.52 -15.70
C GLN A 125 -0.46 -10.67 -15.71
N GLN A 126 -0.94 -10.33 -14.51
CA GLN A 126 -1.97 -9.30 -14.38
C GLN A 126 -1.42 -7.91 -14.76
N LYS A 127 -2.33 -6.96 -14.99
CA LYS A 127 -2.00 -5.60 -15.39
C LYS A 127 -0.98 -4.94 -14.44
N VAL A 128 0.17 -4.57 -14.99
CA VAL A 128 1.14 -3.66 -14.39
C VAL A 128 0.78 -2.23 -14.77
N ARG A 129 0.92 -1.30 -13.83
CA ARG A 129 0.56 0.11 -13.97
C ARG A 129 1.81 0.95 -13.84
N GLN A 130 2.03 1.89 -14.75
CA GLN A 130 2.99 2.95 -14.51
C GLN A 130 2.45 3.85 -13.39
N VAL A 131 3.32 4.19 -12.44
CA VAL A 131 3.04 5.18 -11.40
C VAL A 131 4.04 6.31 -11.51
N ARG A 132 3.60 7.53 -11.19
CA ARG A 132 4.44 8.73 -11.20
C ARG A 132 4.01 9.69 -10.10
N GLU A 133 4.83 10.68 -9.82
CA GLU A 133 4.52 11.77 -8.90
C GLU A 133 3.08 12.29 -9.08
N GLY A 134 2.36 12.36 -7.97
CA GLY A 134 0.97 12.76 -7.95
C GLY A 134 -0.03 11.63 -8.11
N ASP A 135 0.40 10.43 -8.47
CA ASP A 135 -0.52 9.30 -8.49
C ASP A 135 -0.92 8.92 -7.06
N VAL A 136 -2.21 8.74 -6.89
CA VAL A 136 -2.84 8.16 -5.72
C VAL A 136 -3.26 6.74 -6.10
N VAL A 137 -2.80 5.74 -5.37
CA VAL A 137 -3.13 4.33 -5.56
C VAL A 137 -3.95 3.83 -4.37
N ALA A 138 -5.07 3.17 -4.64
CA ALA A 138 -6.02 2.69 -3.66
C ALA A 138 -6.19 1.17 -3.77
N LEU A 139 -5.98 0.44 -2.66
CA LEU A 139 -6.03 -1.01 -2.63
C LEU A 139 -6.88 -1.52 -1.47
N PRO A 140 -7.78 -2.49 -1.70
CA PRO A 140 -8.47 -3.21 -0.64
C PRO A 140 -7.52 -3.97 0.29
N ALA A 141 -8.01 -4.31 1.49
CA ALA A 141 -7.34 -5.28 2.36
C ALA A 141 -7.19 -6.63 1.64
N GLY A 142 -6.09 -7.33 1.91
CA GLY A 142 -5.80 -8.66 1.34
C GLY A 142 -5.22 -8.65 -0.08
N VAL A 143 -5.26 -7.54 -0.82
CA VAL A 143 -4.66 -7.46 -2.16
C VAL A 143 -3.14 -7.31 -2.05
N ALA A 144 -2.41 -8.27 -2.62
CA ALA A 144 -0.96 -8.26 -2.67
C ALA A 144 -0.46 -7.30 -3.75
N ASP A 145 0.51 -6.45 -3.42
CA ASP A 145 1.08 -5.50 -4.35
C ASP A 145 2.59 -5.33 -4.18
N TRP A 146 3.22 -4.78 -5.21
CA TRP A 146 4.65 -4.51 -5.28
C TRP A 146 4.92 -3.23 -6.08
N PHE A 147 6.07 -2.61 -5.82
CA PHE A 147 6.53 -1.43 -6.55
C PHE A 147 7.96 -1.62 -7.02
N TYR A 148 8.25 -1.25 -8.26
CA TYR A 148 9.59 -1.25 -8.82
C TYR A 148 9.96 0.14 -9.32
N ASN A 149 11.14 0.63 -8.95
CA ASN A 149 11.63 1.90 -9.44
C ASN A 149 12.41 1.73 -10.75
N ASN A 150 11.76 2.06 -11.87
CA ASN A 150 12.38 2.13 -13.20
C ASN A 150 12.78 3.58 -13.60
N GLY A 151 12.73 4.52 -12.67
CA GLY A 151 13.14 5.90 -12.87
C GLY A 151 14.59 6.18 -12.48
N ASP A 152 15.05 7.40 -12.81
CA ASP A 152 16.41 7.87 -12.52
C ASP A 152 16.54 8.56 -11.15
N SER A 153 15.41 8.76 -10.46
CA SER A 153 15.35 9.35 -9.11
C SER A 153 14.73 8.36 -8.12
N PRO A 154 14.94 8.54 -6.81
CA PRO A 154 14.25 7.72 -5.82
C PRO A 154 12.73 7.81 -5.98
N LEU A 155 12.07 6.66 -5.95
CA LEU A 155 10.61 6.56 -5.89
C LEU A 155 10.21 6.67 -4.42
N VAL A 156 9.47 7.73 -4.07
CA VAL A 156 8.99 7.99 -2.71
C VAL A 156 7.49 7.72 -2.66
N LEU A 157 7.10 6.76 -1.83
CA LEU A 157 5.71 6.35 -1.63
C LEU A 157 5.31 6.67 -0.20
N VAL A 158 4.20 7.37 -0.03
CA VAL A 158 3.62 7.63 1.28
C VAL A 158 2.32 6.88 1.41
N GLN A 159 2.28 5.92 2.33
CA GLN A 159 1.21 4.95 2.49
C GLN A 159 0.45 5.20 3.79
N LEU A 160 -0.87 5.32 3.67
CA LEU A 160 -1.84 5.29 4.76
C LEU A 160 -2.49 3.91 4.81
N LEU A 161 -2.53 3.34 6.02
CA LEU A 161 -3.21 2.10 6.37
C LEU A 161 -4.39 2.43 7.28
N ASP A 162 -5.62 2.15 6.84
CA ASP A 162 -6.81 2.40 7.65
C ASP A 162 -7.08 1.22 8.60
N THR A 163 -6.49 1.28 9.80
CA THR A 163 -6.61 0.22 10.82
C THR A 163 -8.00 0.12 11.44
N SER A 164 -8.79 1.20 11.35
CA SER A 164 -10.16 1.25 11.87
C SER A 164 -11.22 0.81 10.86
N ASN A 165 -10.82 0.56 9.62
CA ASN A 165 -11.72 0.18 8.54
C ASN A 165 -12.47 -1.12 8.85
N ALA A 166 -13.74 -1.21 8.45
CA ALA A 166 -14.54 -2.42 8.63
C ALA A 166 -13.99 -3.65 7.86
N ALA A 167 -13.17 -3.45 6.82
CA ALA A 167 -12.48 -4.52 6.13
C ALA A 167 -11.40 -5.20 7.00
N ASN A 168 -10.87 -4.50 8.01
CA ASN A 168 -9.96 -5.07 8.98
C ASN A 168 -10.73 -5.77 10.10
N GLN A 169 -10.89 -7.10 9.96
CA GLN A 169 -11.66 -7.93 10.90
C GLN A 169 -10.82 -8.53 12.04
N LEU A 170 -9.54 -8.17 12.14
CA LEU A 170 -8.65 -8.69 13.17
C LEU A 170 -8.75 -7.83 14.43
N ASP A 171 -7.92 -6.81 14.51
CA ASP A 171 -7.80 -5.85 15.59
C ASP A 171 -7.17 -4.57 15.02
N GLN A 172 -6.89 -3.57 15.86
CA GLN A 172 -6.31 -2.30 15.41
C GLN A 172 -4.81 -2.38 15.06
N ASP A 173 -4.16 -3.55 15.12
CA ASP A 173 -2.79 -3.72 14.62
C ASP A 173 -2.80 -3.87 13.10
N PHE A 174 -1.97 -3.07 12.43
CA PHE A 174 -1.66 -3.34 11.04
C PHE A 174 -0.68 -4.53 10.93
N ARG A 175 -0.85 -5.33 9.88
CA ARG A 175 -0.03 -6.51 9.59
C ARG A 175 0.31 -6.51 8.11
N LYS A 176 1.61 -6.58 7.79
CA LYS A 176 2.09 -6.80 6.42
C LYS A 176 2.49 -8.26 6.24
N PHE A 177 1.82 -8.95 5.34
CA PHE A 177 2.10 -10.35 5.01
C PHE A 177 2.92 -10.40 3.72
N PHE A 178 4.21 -10.64 3.86
CA PHE A 178 5.14 -10.67 2.73
C PHE A 178 5.12 -12.04 2.03
N LEU A 179 5.09 -12.02 0.71
CA LEU A 179 5.16 -13.21 -0.14
C LEU A 179 6.60 -13.52 -0.59
N ALA A 180 7.57 -12.71 -0.19
CA ALA A 180 8.98 -12.91 -0.52
C ALA A 180 9.87 -12.23 0.52
N GLY A 181 11.17 -12.53 0.47
CA GLY A 181 12.17 -11.95 1.36
C GLY A 181 12.06 -12.47 2.80
N ASN A 182 12.73 -11.78 3.72
CA ASN A 182 12.68 -12.07 5.15
C ASN A 182 12.54 -10.72 5.89
N PRO A 183 11.32 -10.18 5.98
CA PRO A 183 11.08 -8.82 6.47
C PRO A 183 11.56 -8.65 7.91
N GLN A 184 12.06 -7.47 8.26
CA GLN A 184 12.42 -7.15 9.64
C GLN A 184 11.18 -7.11 10.56
N GLN A 185 11.32 -7.53 11.81
CA GLN A 185 10.20 -7.62 12.77
C GLN A 185 9.64 -6.23 13.09
N GLU A 186 10.50 -5.21 13.07
CA GLU A 186 10.18 -3.80 13.28
C GLU A 186 9.30 -3.20 12.19
N LEU A 187 8.94 -3.95 11.14
CA LEU A 187 7.95 -3.53 10.13
C LEU A 187 6.51 -3.77 10.56
N GLN A 188 6.27 -4.63 11.56
CA GLN A 188 4.92 -4.93 12.03
C GLN A 188 4.45 -3.92 13.10
N SER A 189 3.15 -3.93 13.39
CA SER A 189 2.55 -3.09 14.44
C SER A 189 3.18 -3.36 15.81
N GLN A 190 3.38 -2.28 16.56
CA GLN A 190 3.88 -2.26 17.93
C GLN A 190 2.81 -1.81 18.95
N ARG A 191 1.53 -1.64 18.56
CA ARG A 191 0.45 -1.31 19.52
C ARG A 191 0.29 -2.37 20.60
N SER A 192 0.27 -3.64 20.21
CA SER A 192 0.09 -4.77 21.15
C SER A 192 1.39 -5.30 21.79
N SER A 193 2.58 -4.80 21.40
CA SER A 193 3.85 -5.30 21.95
C SER A 193 4.06 -4.89 23.42
N ASN A 194 3.52 -3.74 23.84
CA ASN A 194 3.59 -3.28 25.23
C ASN A 194 2.77 -4.13 26.21
N GLN A 195 1.85 -4.99 25.75
CA GLN A 195 1.03 -5.86 26.62
C GLN A 195 1.52 -7.31 26.70
N ARG A 196 2.37 -7.78 25.77
CA ARG A 196 2.82 -9.19 25.69
C ARG A 196 4.07 -9.51 26.52
N GLY A 197 4.49 -8.60 27.40
CA GLY A 197 5.72 -8.72 28.18
C GLY A 197 5.72 -9.77 29.30
N GLN A 198 4.58 -10.37 29.68
CA GLN A 198 4.52 -11.13 30.94
C GLN A 198 4.08 -12.61 30.88
N HIS A 199 3.57 -13.17 29.77
CA HIS A 199 2.91 -14.50 29.86
C HIS A 199 3.06 -15.49 28.68
N GLU A 200 4.12 -15.47 27.88
CA GLU A 200 4.39 -16.58 26.93
C GLU A 200 5.83 -17.11 27.03
N GLY A 201 5.93 -18.40 27.33
CA GLY A 201 7.18 -19.11 27.64
C GLY A 201 8.22 -19.14 26.51
N GLU A 202 9.48 -19.18 26.93
CA GLU A 202 10.72 -19.14 26.12
C GLU A 202 10.77 -20.11 24.94
N SER A 203 10.04 -21.23 24.98
CA SER A 203 10.16 -22.30 23.98
C SER A 203 9.37 -22.08 22.68
N ARG A 204 8.42 -21.13 22.62
CA ARG A 204 7.70 -20.78 21.37
C ARG A 204 8.26 -19.55 20.64
N ARG A 205 8.99 -18.67 21.33
CA ARG A 205 9.58 -17.45 20.73
C ARG A 205 10.65 -17.77 19.67
N GLY A 206 11.48 -18.80 19.89
CA GLY A 206 12.58 -19.14 18.98
C GLY A 206 12.19 -19.65 17.58
N GLN A 207 10.98 -20.23 17.41
CA GLN A 207 10.48 -20.66 16.09
C GLN A 207 9.73 -19.56 15.34
N GLN A 208 9.04 -18.67 16.07
CA GLN A 208 8.27 -17.57 15.48
C GLN A 208 9.16 -16.44 14.95
N GLU A 209 10.40 -16.32 15.43
CA GLU A 209 11.35 -15.29 14.97
C GLU A 209 12.10 -15.64 13.67
N ARG A 210 12.14 -16.92 13.28
CA ARG A 210 12.88 -17.41 12.11
C ARG A 210 12.12 -17.24 10.79
N TYR A 211 10.79 -17.24 10.84
CA TYR A 211 9.93 -17.26 9.66
C TYR A 211 9.13 -15.97 9.55
N ARG A 212 9.56 -15.06 8.68
CA ARG A 212 8.96 -13.71 8.61
C ARG A 212 8.17 -13.43 7.34
N ASN A 213 8.33 -14.26 6.30
CA ASN A 213 7.42 -14.27 5.15
C ASN A 213 6.36 -15.37 5.32
N LEU A 214 5.28 -15.30 4.52
CA LEU A 214 4.14 -16.21 4.59
C LEU A 214 4.54 -17.68 4.43
N PHE A 215 5.45 -17.98 3.49
CA PHE A 215 5.89 -19.35 3.20
C PHE A 215 6.68 -19.98 4.36
N GLY A 216 7.39 -19.17 5.14
CA GLY A 216 8.16 -19.65 6.29
C GLY A 216 7.31 -20.39 7.34
N GLY A 217 6.01 -20.06 7.44
CA GLY A 217 5.08 -20.68 8.38
C GLY A 217 4.54 -22.06 7.97
N PHE A 218 4.85 -22.55 6.77
CA PHE A 218 4.37 -23.83 6.26
C PHE A 218 5.46 -24.90 6.25
N ASP A 219 5.05 -26.16 6.32
CA ASP A 219 5.95 -27.31 6.16
C ASP A 219 6.55 -27.34 4.74
N GLU A 220 7.85 -27.63 4.66
CA GLU A 220 8.60 -27.62 3.41
C GLU A 220 8.10 -28.67 2.41
N ARG A 221 7.72 -29.86 2.89
CA ARG A 221 7.24 -30.94 2.02
C ARG A 221 5.84 -30.65 1.52
N LEU A 222 4.98 -30.13 2.40
CA LEU A 222 3.64 -29.70 2.03
C LEU A 222 3.66 -28.62 0.94
N LEU A 223 4.54 -27.61 1.06
CA LEU A 223 4.70 -26.60 0.02
C LEU A 223 5.24 -27.18 -1.29
N ALA A 224 6.23 -28.09 -1.23
CA ALA A 224 6.79 -28.73 -2.41
C ALA A 224 5.72 -29.54 -3.17
N GLU A 225 4.87 -30.26 -2.44
CA GLU A 225 3.74 -30.98 -3.01
C GLU A 225 2.68 -30.03 -3.60
N ALA A 226 2.26 -29.02 -2.84
CA ALA A 226 1.21 -28.09 -3.26
C ALA A 226 1.58 -27.27 -4.50
N PHE A 227 2.84 -26.83 -4.60
CA PHE A 227 3.34 -26.09 -5.77
C PHE A 227 3.89 -27.02 -6.86
N ASN A 228 3.98 -28.33 -6.62
CA ASN A 228 4.61 -29.31 -7.50
C ASN A 228 6.05 -28.91 -7.90
N VAL A 229 6.88 -28.62 -6.91
CA VAL A 229 8.28 -28.17 -7.09
C VAL A 229 9.22 -28.86 -6.12
N ASP A 230 10.51 -28.81 -6.41
CA ASP A 230 11.54 -29.33 -5.51
C ASP A 230 11.58 -28.56 -4.18
N THR A 231 11.85 -29.30 -3.10
CA THR A 231 12.09 -28.73 -1.76
C THR A 231 13.21 -27.69 -1.74
N LYS A 232 14.19 -27.79 -2.66
CA LYS A 232 15.24 -26.77 -2.84
C LYS A 232 14.65 -25.42 -3.28
N LEU A 233 13.63 -25.41 -4.13
CA LEU A 233 12.95 -24.18 -4.54
C LEU A 233 12.09 -23.64 -3.40
N VAL A 234 11.39 -24.50 -2.66
CA VAL A 234 10.63 -24.11 -1.46
C VAL A 234 11.52 -23.43 -0.43
N ARG A 235 12.73 -23.94 -0.18
CA ARG A 235 13.71 -23.29 0.72
C ARG A 235 14.09 -21.88 0.25
N ARG A 236 14.16 -21.66 -1.07
CA ARG A 236 14.37 -20.32 -1.64
C ARG A 236 13.14 -19.41 -1.47
N MET A 237 11.92 -19.95 -1.56
CA MET A 237 10.70 -19.19 -1.29
C MET A 237 10.59 -18.77 0.19
N ARG A 238 10.94 -19.68 1.11
CA ARG A 238 10.97 -19.41 2.57
C ARG A 238 12.06 -18.41 2.95
N ASN A 239 13.17 -18.42 2.20
CA ASN A 239 14.20 -17.37 2.18
C ASN A 239 14.73 -16.92 3.56
N GLU A 240 14.86 -17.86 4.51
CA GLU A 240 15.10 -17.59 5.93
C GLU A 240 16.42 -16.87 6.25
N ASN A 241 17.41 -16.98 5.38
CA ASN A 241 18.75 -16.39 5.56
C ASN A 241 18.94 -15.09 4.75
N ASP A 242 17.87 -14.53 4.20
CA ASP A 242 17.93 -13.27 3.48
C ASP A 242 17.98 -12.09 4.45
N ASN A 243 18.96 -11.21 4.25
CA ASN A 243 19.15 -10.00 5.06
C ASN A 243 18.98 -8.72 4.23
N ARG A 244 18.48 -8.82 3.00
CA ARG A 244 18.27 -7.67 2.10
C ARG A 244 17.08 -6.79 2.53
N GLY A 245 16.21 -7.30 3.42
CA GLY A 245 15.00 -6.59 3.86
C GLY A 245 13.87 -6.68 2.84
N ILE A 246 13.03 -5.65 2.78
CA ILE A 246 11.81 -5.64 1.95
C ILE A 246 11.92 -4.84 0.66
N ILE A 247 13.01 -4.11 0.48
CA ILE A 247 13.32 -3.41 -0.78
C ILE A 247 14.66 -3.95 -1.27
N VAL A 248 14.61 -4.79 -2.30
CA VAL A 248 15.79 -5.49 -2.84
C VAL A 248 16.29 -4.81 -4.10
N GLN A 249 17.60 -4.88 -4.34
CA GLN A 249 18.21 -4.38 -5.56
C GLN A 249 18.01 -5.41 -6.68
N VAL A 250 17.45 -4.98 -7.80
CA VAL A 250 17.43 -5.78 -9.02
C VAL A 250 18.71 -5.46 -9.80
N GLN A 251 19.53 -6.46 -10.12
CA GLN A 251 20.84 -6.27 -10.75
C GLN A 251 20.73 -5.92 -12.24
N HIS A 252 19.73 -6.47 -12.91
CA HIS A 252 19.37 -6.19 -14.29
C HIS A 252 17.97 -5.60 -14.28
N GLU A 253 17.65 -4.72 -15.23
CA GLU A 253 16.32 -4.10 -15.28
C GLU A 253 15.21 -5.16 -15.21
N LEU A 254 14.22 -4.93 -14.33
CA LEU A 254 13.09 -5.84 -14.18
C LEU A 254 12.30 -5.86 -15.48
N GLN A 255 12.37 -6.99 -16.20
CA GLN A 255 11.61 -7.20 -17.42
C GLN A 255 10.16 -7.51 -17.05
N VAL A 256 9.25 -6.59 -17.36
CA VAL A 256 7.81 -6.77 -17.22
C VAL A 256 7.13 -6.52 -18.56
N VAL A 257 6.12 -7.32 -18.87
CA VAL A 257 5.22 -7.00 -19.98
C VAL A 257 4.40 -5.80 -19.54
N SER A 258 4.62 -4.66 -20.18
CA SER A 258 3.84 -3.43 -20.02
C SER A 258 3.70 -2.78 -21.39
N PRO A 259 2.51 -2.25 -21.76
CA PRO A 259 2.43 -1.39 -22.92
C PRO A 259 3.42 -0.23 -22.73
N GLN A 260 4.24 0.03 -23.75
CA GLN A 260 5.19 1.12 -23.73
C GLN A 260 4.42 2.45 -23.79
N GLU A 261 4.78 3.43 -22.96
CA GLU A 261 4.21 4.78 -22.99
C GLU A 261 4.46 5.44 -24.36
N SER A 262 3.58 5.18 -25.33
CA SER A 262 3.41 6.08 -26.46
C SER A 262 2.65 7.31 -25.96
N ARG A 263 2.99 8.50 -26.47
CA ARG A 263 2.23 9.73 -26.16
C ARG A 263 0.74 9.56 -26.42
N GLU A 264 0.39 8.78 -27.44
CA GLU A 264 -1.00 8.44 -27.79
C GLU A 264 -1.70 7.64 -26.69
N GLU A 265 -0.99 6.75 -25.99
CA GLU A 265 -1.56 5.93 -24.92
C GLU A 265 -1.75 6.74 -23.63
N GLU A 266 -0.82 7.65 -23.32
CA GLU A 266 -1.03 8.66 -22.27
C GLU A 266 -2.24 9.54 -22.55
N GLU A 267 -2.41 10.00 -23.80
CA GLU A 267 -3.55 10.81 -24.22
C GLU A 267 -4.86 10.02 -24.12
N ARG A 268 -4.87 8.75 -24.55
CA ARG A 268 -6.03 7.85 -24.39
C ARG A 268 -6.38 7.62 -22.94
N GLU A 269 -5.39 7.38 -22.07
CA GLU A 269 -5.66 7.28 -20.64
C GLU A 269 -6.29 8.56 -20.12
N ARG A 270 -5.73 9.74 -20.43
CA ARG A 270 -6.30 11.05 -20.02
C ARG A 270 -7.72 11.26 -20.55
N GLU A 271 -8.01 10.91 -21.81
CA GLU A 271 -9.37 10.96 -22.35
C GLU A 271 -10.33 10.02 -21.61
N HIS A 272 -9.88 8.82 -21.28
CA HIS A 272 -10.66 7.86 -20.50
C HIS A 272 -10.95 8.40 -19.08
N GLN A 273 -9.98 9.08 -18.47
CA GLN A 273 -10.15 9.72 -17.17
C GLN A 273 -11.17 10.86 -17.22
N ARG A 274 -11.19 11.67 -18.29
CA ARG A 274 -12.15 12.77 -18.49
C ARG A 274 -13.56 12.28 -18.81
N ARG A 275 -13.70 11.18 -19.58
CA ARG A 275 -14.99 10.63 -20.00
C ARG A 275 -15.75 9.90 -18.88
N GLN A 276 -15.08 9.41 -17.83
CA GLN A 276 -15.74 8.74 -16.69
C GLN A 276 -16.39 9.69 -15.67
N GLY A 277 -16.45 11.00 -15.93
CA GLY A 277 -17.12 12.00 -15.06
C GLY A 277 -18.65 11.93 -15.03
N GLY A 278 -19.29 10.99 -15.72
CA GLY A 278 -20.75 10.92 -15.74
C GLY A 278 -21.27 9.70 -16.50
N GLY A 279 -21.38 8.57 -15.83
CA GLY A 279 -22.00 7.39 -16.41
C GLY A 279 -21.51 6.10 -15.79
N SER A 280 -22.14 5.71 -14.68
CA SER A 280 -22.21 4.30 -14.27
C SER A 280 -23.09 3.54 -15.28
N ASN A 281 -22.66 3.45 -16.53
CA ASN A 281 -23.34 2.65 -17.55
C ASN A 281 -22.64 1.30 -17.66
N GLY A 282 -23.19 0.34 -16.94
CA GLY A 282 -22.79 -1.07 -16.98
C GLY A 282 -22.51 -1.59 -15.58
N LEU A 283 -23.23 -2.63 -15.16
CA LEU A 283 -23.01 -3.40 -13.94
C LEU A 283 -21.68 -4.20 -13.95
N GLU A 284 -20.67 -3.73 -14.69
CA GLU A 284 -19.47 -4.50 -14.96
C GLU A 284 -18.29 -3.60 -15.40
N GLU A 285 -17.88 -2.68 -14.53
CA GLU A 285 -16.43 -2.62 -14.28
C GLU A 285 -16.11 -3.87 -13.47
N SER A 286 -15.66 -4.94 -14.14
CA SER A 286 -15.21 -6.15 -13.44
C SER A 286 -14.18 -5.75 -12.39
N PHE A 287 -14.20 -6.39 -11.21
CA PHE A 287 -13.21 -6.14 -10.15
C PHE A 287 -11.76 -6.24 -10.68
N CYS A 288 -11.55 -7.03 -11.74
CA CYS A 288 -10.28 -7.23 -12.44
C CYS A 288 -9.81 -6.04 -13.29
N THR A 289 -10.74 -5.26 -13.83
CA THR A 289 -10.44 -4.06 -14.64
C THR A 289 -10.64 -2.77 -13.87
N ALA A 290 -10.96 -2.86 -12.57
CA ALA A 290 -11.16 -1.71 -11.71
C ALA A 290 -9.95 -0.77 -11.72
N ARG A 291 -10.24 0.53 -11.82
CA ARG A 291 -9.22 1.56 -11.73
C ARG A 291 -8.71 1.68 -10.30
N LEU A 292 -7.40 1.46 -10.12
CA LEU A 292 -6.75 1.50 -8.80
C LEU A 292 -5.97 2.79 -8.55
N LYS A 293 -5.75 3.63 -9.58
CA LYS A 293 -4.97 4.87 -9.44
C LYS A 293 -5.60 6.09 -10.10
N HIS A 294 -5.34 7.28 -9.55
CA HIS A 294 -5.74 8.58 -10.09
C HIS A 294 -4.65 9.63 -9.82
N ASN A 295 -4.33 10.49 -10.78
CA ASN A 295 -3.32 11.53 -10.56
C ASN A 295 -3.95 12.78 -9.95
N ILE A 296 -3.61 13.11 -8.71
CA ILE A 296 -4.16 14.27 -7.98
C ILE A 296 -3.36 15.57 -8.24
N ASN A 297 -2.25 15.49 -8.99
CA ASN A 297 -1.35 16.64 -9.18
C ASN A 297 -1.70 17.48 -10.40
N ASN A 298 -2.51 16.98 -11.34
CA ASN A 298 -2.88 17.73 -12.53
C ASN A 298 -3.62 19.03 -12.17
N PRO A 299 -3.09 20.22 -12.50
CA PRO A 299 -3.76 21.49 -12.22
C PRO A 299 -5.10 21.66 -12.94
N GLU A 300 -5.29 21.00 -14.08
CA GLU A 300 -6.55 21.06 -14.85
C GLU A 300 -7.71 20.35 -14.15
N ASP A 301 -7.40 19.40 -13.26
CA ASP A 301 -8.39 18.62 -12.51
C ASP A 301 -8.73 19.27 -11.16
N ALA A 302 -8.36 20.54 -10.95
CA ALA A 302 -8.65 21.27 -9.72
C ALA A 302 -10.16 21.52 -9.56
N ASP A 303 -10.73 21.07 -8.44
CA ASP A 303 -12.14 21.34 -8.08
C ASP A 303 -12.35 22.79 -7.65
N VAL A 304 -11.33 23.36 -6.99
CA VAL A 304 -11.30 24.77 -6.58
C VAL A 304 -9.98 25.36 -7.03
N PHE A 305 -10.05 26.46 -7.78
CA PHE A 305 -8.87 27.17 -8.26
C PHE A 305 -9.05 28.68 -8.06
N ASN A 306 -8.04 29.32 -7.49
CA ASN A 306 -7.90 30.76 -7.48
C ASN A 306 -6.46 31.10 -7.90
N PRO A 307 -6.27 31.86 -8.99
CA PRO A 307 -4.94 32.14 -9.54
C PRO A 307 -4.02 32.90 -8.58
N GLN A 308 -4.56 33.56 -7.56
CA GLN A 308 -3.81 34.30 -6.55
C GLN A 308 -3.71 33.56 -5.21
N ALA A 309 -4.51 32.50 -4.99
CA ALA A 309 -4.54 31.80 -3.71
C ALA A 309 -4.00 30.35 -3.78
N GLY A 310 -4.21 29.67 -4.90
CA GLY A 310 -3.84 28.27 -5.09
C GLY A 310 -4.95 27.40 -5.66
N ARG A 311 -4.84 26.09 -5.45
CA ARG A 311 -5.77 25.08 -5.94
C ARG A 311 -6.01 23.95 -4.94
N LEU A 312 -7.19 23.33 -5.04
CA LEU A 312 -7.58 22.14 -4.31
C LEU A 312 -8.12 21.10 -5.28
N THR A 313 -7.58 19.89 -5.22
CA THR A 313 -8.05 18.74 -5.99
C THR A 313 -8.47 17.64 -5.02
N THR A 314 -9.65 17.06 -5.21
CA THR A 314 -10.22 16.00 -4.37
C THR A 314 -10.30 14.71 -5.16
N VAL A 315 -9.78 13.62 -4.60
CA VAL A 315 -9.94 12.26 -5.12
C VAL A 315 -10.91 11.49 -4.22
N ASN A 316 -12.03 11.07 -4.77
CA ASN A 316 -13.10 10.37 -4.08
C ASN A 316 -13.73 9.29 -4.99
N SER A 317 -14.81 8.65 -4.56
CA SER A 317 -15.45 7.58 -5.32
C SER A 317 -15.99 7.97 -6.70
N LEU A 318 -16.14 9.27 -7.00
CA LEU A 318 -16.61 9.75 -8.30
C LEU A 318 -15.52 9.69 -9.37
N ASN A 319 -14.26 9.94 -9.01
CA ASN A 319 -13.13 9.95 -9.94
C ASN A 319 -12.19 8.73 -9.79
N LEU A 320 -12.32 7.99 -8.69
CA LEU A 320 -11.65 6.72 -8.45
C LEU A 320 -12.62 5.72 -7.79
N PRO A 321 -13.41 4.95 -8.56
CA PRO A 321 -14.53 4.13 -8.06
C PRO A 321 -14.18 3.13 -6.94
N ILE A 322 -12.96 2.60 -6.91
CA ILE A 322 -12.50 1.69 -5.85
C ILE A 322 -12.57 2.33 -4.45
N LEU A 323 -12.51 3.67 -4.37
CA LEU A 323 -12.67 4.42 -3.14
C LEU A 323 -14.04 4.25 -2.49
N ARG A 324 -15.08 3.89 -3.25
CA ARG A 324 -16.38 3.53 -2.67
C ARG A 324 -16.29 2.29 -1.79
N HIS A 325 -15.43 1.33 -2.16
CA HIS A 325 -15.30 0.05 -1.47
C HIS A 325 -14.39 0.16 -0.24
N ILE A 326 -13.29 0.90 -0.36
CA ILE A 326 -12.37 1.11 0.77
C ILE A 326 -12.77 2.29 1.66
N GLN A 327 -13.75 3.08 1.23
CA GLN A 327 -14.35 4.21 1.95
C GLN A 327 -13.38 5.37 2.24
N LEU A 328 -12.32 5.52 1.46
CA LEU A 328 -11.33 6.58 1.62
C LEU A 328 -11.52 7.70 0.59
N SER A 329 -10.94 8.87 0.86
CA SER A 329 -10.76 9.95 -0.10
C SER A 329 -9.46 10.67 0.22
N ALA A 330 -8.95 11.48 -0.69
CA ALA A 330 -7.87 12.41 -0.40
C ALA A 330 -8.10 13.76 -1.04
N GLN A 331 -7.37 14.74 -0.52
CA GLN A 331 -7.33 16.08 -1.08
C GLN A 331 -5.88 16.53 -1.18
N ARG A 332 -5.55 17.19 -2.29
CA ARG A 332 -4.29 17.92 -2.46
C ARG A 332 -4.59 19.40 -2.54
N GLY A 333 -4.13 20.15 -1.56
CA GLY A 333 -4.07 21.60 -1.62
C GLY A 333 -2.69 22.06 -2.06
N VAL A 334 -2.63 23.02 -2.98
CA VAL A 334 -1.43 23.77 -3.32
C VAL A 334 -1.74 25.24 -3.08
N LEU A 335 -1.09 25.85 -2.09
CA LEU A 335 -1.28 27.27 -1.76
C LEU A 335 -0.13 28.09 -2.33
N TYR A 336 -0.44 29.23 -2.93
CA TYR A 336 0.57 30.17 -3.42
C TYR A 336 1.09 31.07 -2.27
N PRO A 337 2.27 31.71 -2.43
CA PRO A 337 2.80 32.58 -1.38
C PRO A 337 1.77 33.63 -0.92
N VAL A 338 1.73 33.91 0.39
CA VAL A 338 0.83 34.89 1.04
C VAL A 338 -0.67 34.47 1.02
N SER A 339 -0.97 33.22 0.67
CA SER A 339 -2.33 32.70 0.60
C SER A 339 -2.70 31.88 1.85
N PHE A 340 -3.99 31.85 2.18
CA PHE A 340 -4.51 31.10 3.32
C PHE A 340 -5.71 30.23 2.91
N SER A 341 -5.81 29.05 3.51
CA SER A 341 -7.03 28.26 3.42
C SER A 341 -8.08 28.84 4.37
N ILE A 342 -9.34 28.93 3.92
CA ILE A 342 -10.44 29.39 4.76
C ILE A 342 -10.66 28.35 5.87
N GLN A 343 -10.95 28.82 7.09
CA GLN A 343 -11.33 27.92 8.19
C GLN A 343 -12.53 27.07 7.78
N HIS A 344 -12.34 25.75 7.76
CA HIS A 344 -13.39 24.79 7.47
C HIS A 344 -13.34 23.64 8.47
N SER A 345 -14.51 23.05 8.76
CA SER A 345 -14.62 21.78 9.47
C SER A 345 -15.13 20.72 8.51
N SER A 346 -14.57 19.51 8.54
CA SER A 346 -15.21 18.41 7.82
C SER A 346 -16.52 18.04 8.52
N LYS A 347 -17.64 18.14 7.78
CA LYS A 347 -19.00 17.91 8.33
C LYS A 347 -19.42 16.43 8.32
N THR A 348 -18.82 15.64 7.44
CA THR A 348 -19.12 14.21 7.26
C THR A 348 -17.98 13.30 7.67
N SER A 349 -16.80 13.86 7.98
CA SER A 349 -15.77 13.15 8.73
C SER A 349 -16.14 13.10 10.21
N ILE A 350 -17.19 12.34 10.51
CA ILE A 350 -17.25 11.56 11.75
C ILE A 350 -15.91 10.80 11.79
N PRO A 351 -15.31 10.44 12.94
CA PRO A 351 -14.05 9.65 13.01
C PRO A 351 -14.08 8.29 12.26
N ARG A 352 -15.11 8.03 11.46
CA ARG A 352 -15.28 6.96 10.51
C ARG A 352 -15.58 7.55 9.12
N LEU A 353 -14.51 7.90 8.39
CA LEU A 353 -14.42 8.16 6.93
C LEU A 353 -14.69 9.62 6.46
N PRO A 354 -13.94 10.18 5.49
CA PRO A 354 -12.58 9.90 5.06
C PRO A 354 -11.58 10.87 5.73
N TYR A 355 -10.35 10.41 5.91
CA TYR A 355 -9.25 11.26 6.38
C TYR A 355 -8.94 12.30 5.30
N THR A 356 -9.24 13.57 5.56
CA THR A 356 -8.42 14.64 4.99
C THR A 356 -7.09 14.59 5.74
N LEU A 357 -6.23 13.64 5.36
CA LEU A 357 -4.84 13.69 5.80
C LEU A 357 -4.22 14.85 5.01
N LEU A 358 -4.16 16.01 5.66
CA LEU A 358 -3.45 17.16 5.14
C LEU A 358 -1.95 16.85 5.25
N MET A 359 -1.44 16.06 4.30
CA MET A 359 0.00 15.89 4.13
C MET A 359 0.53 17.18 3.52
N GLN A 360 0.84 18.14 4.40
CA GLN A 360 1.66 19.28 4.03
C GLN A 360 3.09 18.78 3.86
N PHE A 361 3.45 18.46 2.61
CA PHE A 361 4.85 18.39 2.21
C PHE A 361 5.34 19.84 2.13
N CYS A 362 6.15 20.27 3.11
CA CYS A 362 6.84 21.56 3.06
C CYS A 362 8.05 21.48 2.14
#